data_AF-A0AA39PZD0-F1
#
_entry.id   AF-A0AA39PZD0-F1
#
_cell.length_a   1.000
_cell.length_b   1.000
_cell.length_c   1.000
_cell.angle_alpha   90.00
_cell.angle_beta   90.00
_cell.angle_gamma   90.00
#
_symmetry.space_group_name_H-M   'P 1'
#
loop_
_entity.id
_entity.type
_entity.pdbx_description
1 polymer ?
#
loop_
_entity_poly.entity_id
_entity_poly.type
_entity_poly.pdbx_seq_one_letter_code
_entity_poly.pdbx_strand_id
1 'polypeptide(L)'
;MVLSALLTNHAHQIQSFKVEAGTWCEIICLCKHLDFTDMPQLQIWNMMSISNLVYHDDYDEVHPVNAFSVLAYPFYPDSEPVPNQELKHSGACMYPALIDVTICGIPVTWSQFSMLNLKKLVLTKYPLGNQLLMQTLHGILSNSKDTLETLILKWVIAMEVDWTDNCLCLKCLTLPHIKDLNIGYIHAQEACKIFQTLDFPAIHNLTLQGLPNYKVDSSVIFIDMMKYLPVE
;
A
#
# COMPACT_ATOMS: atom_id res chain seq x y z
N MET A 1 2.22 -4.83 26.97
CA MET A 1 1.50 -5.54 25.89
C MET A 1 0.51 -6.55 26.50
N VAL A 2 -0.60 -6.07 27.04
CA VAL A 2 -1.70 -6.95 27.52
C VAL A 2 -2.83 -6.96 26.48
N LEU A 3 -3.11 -5.79 25.88
CA LEU A 3 -4.16 -5.64 24.88
C LEU A 3 -3.92 -6.49 23.61
N SER A 4 -2.70 -6.51 23.08
CA SER A 4 -2.40 -7.29 21.87
C SER A 4 -2.60 -8.80 22.07
N ALA A 5 -2.13 -9.35 23.19
CA ALA A 5 -2.36 -10.75 23.55
C ALA A 5 -3.85 -11.07 23.79
N LEU A 6 -4.60 -10.15 24.40
CA LEU A 6 -6.05 -10.32 24.57
C LEU A 6 -6.78 -10.36 23.22
N LEU A 7 -6.41 -9.49 22.29
CA LEU A 7 -7.00 -9.45 20.94
C LEU A 7 -6.73 -10.75 20.18
N THR A 8 -5.54 -11.33 20.30
CA THR A 8 -5.19 -12.62 19.67
C THR A 8 -6.16 -13.73 20.08
N ASN A 9 -6.57 -13.79 21.36
CA ASN A 9 -7.53 -14.79 21.83
C ASN A 9 -8.92 -14.67 21.19
N HIS A 10 -9.26 -13.47 20.70
CA HIS A 10 -10.55 -13.17 20.07
C HIS A 10 -10.44 -12.93 18.56
N ALA A 11 -9.26 -13.12 17.96
CA ALA A 11 -8.93 -12.76 16.58
C ALA A 11 -9.92 -13.34 15.55
N HIS A 12 -10.36 -14.58 15.75
CA HIS A 12 -11.33 -15.26 14.88
C HIS A 12 -12.71 -14.60 14.81
N GLN A 13 -13.06 -13.73 15.75
CA GLN A 13 -14.34 -13.00 15.82
C GLN A 13 -14.22 -11.56 15.31
N ILE A 14 -13.00 -11.06 15.12
CA ILE A 14 -12.77 -9.67 14.75
C ILE A 14 -13.17 -9.50 13.28
N GLN A 15 -14.20 -8.68 13.04
CA GLN A 15 -14.62 -8.29 11.69
C GLN A 15 -13.98 -6.98 11.23
N SER A 16 -13.66 -6.09 12.15
CA SER A 16 -13.10 -4.78 11.83
C SER A 16 -12.04 -4.43 12.86
N PHE A 17 -10.81 -4.29 12.41
CA PHE A 17 -9.69 -3.83 13.20
C PHE A 17 -9.27 -2.43 12.74
N LYS A 18 -9.43 -1.44 13.63
CA LYS A 18 -9.14 -0.04 13.33
C LYS A 18 -8.33 0.56 14.46
N VAL A 19 -7.15 1.08 14.14
CA VAL A 19 -6.24 1.69 15.10
C VAL A 19 -5.80 3.04 14.58
N GLU A 20 -5.93 4.04 15.44
CA GLU A 20 -5.37 5.36 15.25
C GLU A 20 -4.50 5.69 16.45
N ALA A 21 -3.26 6.07 16.20
CA ALA A 21 -2.28 6.30 17.27
C ALA A 21 -1.42 7.53 16.97
N GLY A 22 -0.84 8.11 18.03
CA GLY A 22 0.04 9.27 17.87
C GLY A 22 1.33 8.93 17.14
N THR A 23 1.83 7.71 17.32
CA THR A 23 3.04 7.20 16.69
C THR A 23 2.84 5.80 16.12
N TRP A 24 3.56 5.47 15.05
CA TRP A 24 3.54 4.12 14.45
C TRP A 24 4.09 3.05 15.41
N CYS A 25 5.01 3.41 16.32
CA CYS A 25 5.57 2.49 17.31
C CYS A 25 4.49 1.86 18.20
N GLU A 26 3.47 2.63 18.58
CA GLU A 26 2.33 2.14 19.36
C GLU A 26 1.51 1.12 18.57
N ILE A 27 1.32 1.37 17.27
CA ILE A 27 0.61 0.48 16.36
C ILE A 27 1.36 -0.84 16.22
N ILE A 28 2.68 -0.80 16.04
CA ILE A 28 3.50 -2.03 15.99
C ILE A 28 3.40 -2.79 17.32
N CYS A 29 3.50 -2.11 18.46
CA CYS A 29 3.36 -2.76 19.77
C CYS A 29 2.00 -3.46 19.94
N LEU A 30 0.94 -2.88 19.37
CA LEU A 30 -0.40 -3.46 19.37
C LEU A 30 -0.51 -4.64 18.40
N CYS A 31 0.16 -4.59 17.25
CA CYS A 31 0.05 -5.63 16.24
C CYS A 31 1.00 -6.81 16.45
N LYS A 32 2.04 -6.65 17.28
CA LYS A 32 3.08 -7.67 17.49
C LYS A 32 2.57 -9.10 17.81
N HIS A 33 1.43 -9.23 18.50
CA HIS A 33 0.83 -10.55 18.81
C HIS A 33 -0.31 -10.93 17.85
N LEU A 34 -0.71 -10.02 16.97
CA LEU A 34 -1.67 -10.26 15.90
C LEU A 34 -0.97 -10.72 14.61
N ASP A 35 0.34 -10.50 14.50
CA ASP A 35 1.16 -11.01 13.41
C ASP A 35 0.98 -12.53 13.30
N PHE A 36 0.74 -12.99 12.07
CA PHE A 36 0.50 -14.40 11.73
C PHE A 36 -0.69 -15.04 12.46
N THR A 37 -1.62 -14.24 12.99
CA THR A 37 -2.86 -14.74 13.60
C THR A 37 -3.97 -14.81 12.56
N ASP A 38 -4.64 -15.96 12.47
CA ASP A 38 -5.80 -16.16 11.61
C ASP A 38 -6.97 -15.27 12.05
N MET A 39 -7.49 -14.47 11.11
CA MET A 39 -8.68 -13.65 11.32
C MET A 39 -9.68 -13.86 10.17
N PRO A 40 -10.33 -15.04 10.12
CA PRO A 40 -11.18 -15.44 8.99
C PRO A 40 -12.38 -14.51 8.74
N GLN A 41 -12.84 -13.79 9.76
CA GLN A 41 -13.98 -12.88 9.67
C GLN A 41 -13.58 -11.42 9.40
N LEU A 42 -12.28 -11.12 9.36
CA LEU A 42 -11.76 -9.77 9.24
C LEU A 42 -12.08 -9.20 7.85
N GLN A 43 -12.88 -8.14 7.82
CA GLN A 43 -13.28 -7.42 6.62
C GLN A 43 -12.54 -6.09 6.46
N ILE A 44 -12.16 -5.46 7.58
CA ILE A 44 -11.55 -4.13 7.60
C ILE A 44 -10.29 -4.14 8.44
N TRP A 45 -9.17 -3.70 7.87
CA TRP A 45 -7.89 -3.50 8.55
C TRP A 45 -7.37 -2.09 8.30
N ASN A 46 -7.58 -1.19 9.27
CA ASN A 46 -7.18 0.20 9.15
C ASN A 46 -6.21 0.59 10.24
N MET A 47 -5.03 1.04 9.85
CA MET A 47 -3.97 1.47 10.74
C MET A 47 -3.52 2.86 10.34
N MET A 48 -3.57 3.81 11.28
CA MET A 48 -3.25 5.20 11.02
C MET A 48 -2.37 5.78 12.12
N SER A 49 -1.15 6.16 11.76
CA SER A 49 -0.34 7.06 12.58
C SER A 49 -0.69 8.50 12.25
N ILE A 50 -0.95 9.31 13.29
CA ILE A 50 -1.18 10.75 13.14
C ILE A 50 0.12 11.46 12.74
N SER A 51 1.28 10.93 13.17
CA SER A 51 2.58 11.50 12.81
C SER A 51 2.80 11.49 11.29
N ASN A 52 3.26 12.63 10.75
CA ASN A 52 3.53 12.76 9.32
C ASN A 52 4.96 12.32 9.01
N LEU A 53 5.13 11.08 8.57
CA LEU A 53 6.45 10.51 8.26
C LEU A 53 7.04 10.97 6.92
N VAL A 54 6.28 11.70 6.09
CA VAL A 54 6.72 12.13 4.74
C VAL A 54 7.94 13.05 4.79
N TYR A 55 8.16 13.77 5.90
CA TYR A 55 9.22 14.79 6.05
C TYR A 55 10.40 14.34 6.93
N HIS A 56 10.43 13.07 7.32
CA HIS A 56 11.42 12.57 8.26
C HIS A 56 12.59 11.92 7.50
N ASP A 57 13.51 12.75 7.00
CA ASP A 57 14.82 12.33 6.44
C ASP A 57 15.74 11.69 7.51
N ASP A 58 15.55 12.04 8.79
CA ASP A 58 16.43 11.63 9.90
C ASP A 58 16.27 10.17 10.39
N TYR A 59 15.46 9.35 9.72
CA TYR A 59 15.22 7.96 10.17
C TYR A 59 16.28 6.97 9.69
N ASP A 60 17.26 7.40 8.89
CA ASP A 60 18.27 6.49 8.32
C ASP A 60 19.45 6.17 9.26
N GLU A 61 19.68 6.92 10.35
CA GLU A 61 20.91 6.69 11.16
C GLU A 61 20.71 6.15 12.58
N VAL A 62 19.54 6.29 13.21
CA VAL A 62 19.43 6.02 14.67
C VAL A 62 18.58 4.79 15.02
N HIS A 63 17.70 4.35 14.13
CA HIS A 63 16.86 3.17 14.41
C HIS A 63 16.68 2.38 13.12
N PRO A 64 17.21 1.15 12.98
CA PRO A 64 16.77 0.28 11.90
C PRO A 64 15.25 0.21 11.99
N VAL A 65 14.59 0.73 10.96
CA VAL A 65 13.13 0.73 10.90
C VAL A 65 12.76 -0.75 10.85
N ASN A 66 12.36 -1.31 12.00
CA ASN A 66 11.78 -2.64 12.06
C ASN A 66 10.42 -2.54 11.37
N ALA A 67 10.47 -2.62 10.04
CA ALA A 67 9.32 -2.52 9.19
C ALA A 67 8.35 -3.64 9.58
N PHE A 68 7.10 -3.23 9.79
CA PHE A 68 6.08 -4.10 10.30
C PHE A 68 5.55 -4.99 9.18
N SER A 69 5.43 -6.29 9.44
CA SER A 69 4.88 -7.27 8.52
C SER A 69 3.36 -7.20 8.53
N VAL A 70 2.78 -6.20 7.84
CA VAL A 70 1.32 -6.03 7.79
C VAL A 70 0.68 -7.23 7.10
N LEU A 71 -0.24 -7.90 7.82
CA LEU A 71 -1.07 -8.99 7.29
C LEU A 71 -0.21 -10.08 6.64
N ALA A 72 0.93 -10.39 7.24
CA ALA A 72 1.85 -11.38 6.71
C ALA A 72 1.24 -12.78 6.75
N TYR A 73 1.43 -13.52 5.67
CA TYR A 73 1.19 -14.96 5.63
C TYR A 73 2.36 -15.68 6.31
N PRO A 74 2.15 -16.89 6.85
CA PRO A 74 3.20 -17.61 7.55
C PRO A 74 4.24 -18.07 6.52
N PHE A 75 5.40 -17.44 6.52
CA PHE A 75 6.53 -17.79 5.66
C PHE A 75 7.70 -18.27 6.50
N TYR A 76 8.39 -19.30 6.01
CA TYR A 76 9.63 -19.76 6.63
C TYR A 76 10.78 -18.82 6.23
N PRO A 77 11.57 -18.30 7.18
CA PRO A 77 12.59 -17.28 6.91
C PRO A 77 13.75 -17.75 6.03
N ASP A 78 13.89 -19.07 5.78
CA ASP A 78 14.98 -19.65 4.98
C ASP A 78 14.63 -19.88 3.49
N SER A 79 13.42 -19.49 3.04
CA SER A 79 13.00 -19.68 1.65
C SER A 79 13.27 -18.46 0.77
N GLU A 80 13.71 -18.70 -0.48
CA GLU A 80 13.93 -17.67 -1.50
C GLU A 80 12.69 -16.78 -1.72
N PRO A 81 12.87 -15.52 -2.18
CA PRO A 81 11.75 -14.61 -2.44
C PRO A 81 10.74 -15.24 -3.39
N VAL A 82 9.53 -15.43 -2.86
CA VAL A 82 8.45 -16.15 -3.51
C VAL A 82 7.95 -15.36 -4.73
N PRO A 83 7.82 -15.98 -5.91
CA PRO A 83 7.22 -15.34 -7.07
C PRO A 83 5.79 -14.85 -6.76
N ASN A 84 5.40 -13.70 -7.32
CA ASN A 84 4.08 -13.06 -7.11
C ASN A 84 2.85 -14.01 -7.27
N GLN A 85 2.98 -15.14 -7.98
CA GLN A 85 1.93 -16.13 -8.17
C GLN A 85 1.70 -17.04 -6.95
N GLU A 86 2.74 -17.32 -6.17
CA GLU A 86 2.66 -18.16 -4.96
C GLU A 86 2.19 -17.35 -3.75
N LEU A 87 2.45 -16.03 -3.74
CA LEU A 87 1.85 -15.08 -2.81
C LEU A 87 0.30 -15.22 -2.81
N LYS A 88 -0.31 -15.26 -4.01
CA LYS A 88 -1.78 -15.37 -4.19
C LYS A 88 -2.42 -16.51 -3.41
N HIS A 89 -1.71 -17.63 -3.21
CA HIS A 89 -2.29 -18.80 -2.55
C HIS A 89 -2.21 -18.72 -1.02
N SER A 90 -1.27 -17.95 -0.47
CA SER A 90 -0.96 -17.96 0.96
C SER A 90 -1.76 -16.92 1.75
N GLY A 91 -1.99 -15.73 1.21
CA GLY A 91 -2.77 -14.69 1.89
C GLY A 91 -4.29 -14.94 1.92
N ALA A 92 -4.81 -15.78 1.03
CA ALA A 92 -6.23 -16.19 1.01
C ALA A 92 -6.66 -16.91 2.30
N CYS A 93 -5.72 -17.59 2.97
CA CYS A 93 -6.02 -18.50 4.06
C CYS A 93 -6.28 -17.78 5.39
N MET A 94 -5.52 -16.72 5.70
CA MET A 94 -5.61 -16.04 7.00
C MET A 94 -6.72 -14.98 7.05
N TYR A 95 -6.95 -14.29 5.93
CA TYR A 95 -7.86 -13.14 5.86
C TYR A 95 -8.84 -13.23 4.66
N PRO A 96 -9.58 -14.34 4.49
CA PRO A 96 -10.44 -14.57 3.32
C PRO A 96 -11.56 -13.53 3.13
N ALA A 97 -12.00 -12.87 4.20
CA ALA A 97 -13.09 -11.89 4.17
C ALA A 97 -12.62 -10.44 3.99
N LEU A 98 -11.31 -10.19 3.90
CA LEU A 98 -10.75 -8.85 3.94
C LEU A 98 -11.05 -8.08 2.66
N ILE A 99 -11.63 -6.88 2.80
CA ILE A 99 -12.06 -6.06 1.66
C ILE A 99 -11.59 -4.60 1.73
N ASP A 100 -11.30 -4.06 2.93
CA ASP A 100 -10.83 -2.69 3.13
C ASP A 100 -9.52 -2.70 3.91
N VAL A 101 -8.47 -2.19 3.29
CA VAL A 101 -7.16 -2.01 3.92
C VAL A 101 -6.76 -0.55 3.86
N THR A 102 -6.47 0.02 5.02
CA THR A 102 -5.88 1.35 5.16
C THR A 102 -4.59 1.27 5.97
N ILE A 103 -3.50 1.79 5.42
CA ILE A 103 -2.23 1.91 6.11
C ILE A 103 -1.69 3.33 5.89
N CYS A 104 -1.63 4.11 6.96
CA CYS A 104 -1.22 5.50 6.93
C CYS A 104 -0.10 5.75 7.94
N GLY A 105 1.04 6.28 7.48
CA GLY A 105 2.10 6.74 8.37
C GLY A 105 2.81 5.63 9.15
N ILE A 106 2.87 4.41 8.60
CA ILE A 106 3.47 3.25 9.27
C ILE A 106 4.48 2.61 8.32
N PRO A 107 5.71 2.31 8.77
CA PRO A 107 6.66 1.57 7.97
C PRO A 107 6.26 0.10 7.88
N VAL A 108 6.06 -0.40 6.66
CA VAL A 108 5.62 -1.77 6.36
C VAL A 108 6.65 -2.51 5.54
N THR A 109 6.77 -3.81 5.76
CA THR A 109 7.52 -4.72 4.88
C THR A 109 6.58 -5.26 3.80
N TRP A 110 6.79 -4.82 2.55
CA TRP A 110 5.88 -5.16 1.44
C TRP A 110 6.00 -6.57 0.90
N SER A 111 7.12 -7.26 1.15
CA SER A 111 7.39 -8.61 0.62
C SER A 111 6.38 -9.66 1.09
N GLN A 112 5.60 -9.36 2.14
CA GLN A 112 4.61 -10.27 2.71
C GLN A 112 3.16 -9.83 2.47
N PHE A 113 2.95 -8.72 1.75
CA PHE A 113 1.62 -8.20 1.49
C PHE A 113 0.94 -9.01 0.38
N SER A 114 0.02 -9.90 0.75
CA SER A 114 -0.66 -10.78 -0.22
C SER A 114 -2.18 -10.84 -0.05
N MET A 115 -2.82 -9.68 0.00
CA MET A 115 -4.27 -9.63 0.12
C MET A 115 -4.95 -9.85 -1.24
N LEU A 116 -6.05 -10.59 -1.22
CA LEU A 116 -6.88 -10.90 -2.38
C LEU A 116 -8.23 -10.23 -2.25
N ASN A 117 -8.89 -9.99 -3.39
CA ASN A 117 -10.28 -9.54 -3.45
C ASN A 117 -10.57 -8.24 -2.69
N LEU A 118 -9.57 -7.37 -2.50
CA LEU A 118 -9.77 -6.07 -1.87
C LEU A 118 -10.71 -5.22 -2.72
N LYS A 119 -11.63 -4.52 -2.06
CA LYS A 119 -12.46 -3.47 -2.65
C LYS A 119 -11.85 -2.09 -2.47
N LYS A 120 -11.08 -1.91 -1.40
CA LYS A 120 -10.46 -0.63 -1.07
C LYS A 120 -9.05 -0.83 -0.54
N LEU A 121 -8.12 -0.07 -1.12
CA LEU A 121 -6.73 0.01 -0.68
C LEU A 121 -6.33 1.48 -0.51
N VAL A 122 -5.90 1.83 0.70
CA VAL A 122 -5.44 3.17 1.07
C VAL A 122 -4.04 3.09 1.66
N LEU A 123 -3.06 3.61 0.94
CA LEU A 123 -1.66 3.69 1.36
C LEU A 123 -1.23 5.15 1.36
N THR A 124 -0.86 5.69 2.52
CA THR A 124 -0.51 7.12 2.61
C THR A 124 0.62 7.40 3.58
N LYS A 125 1.39 8.47 3.32
CA LYS A 125 2.38 9.06 4.24
C LYS A 125 3.53 8.11 4.64
N TYR A 126 4.15 7.43 3.68
CA TYR A 126 5.26 6.54 4.00
C TYR A 126 6.56 7.34 4.15
N PRO A 127 7.49 6.93 5.03
CA PRO A 127 8.81 7.54 5.09
C PRO A 127 9.57 7.27 3.78
N LEU A 128 10.45 8.21 3.38
CA LEU A 128 11.16 8.16 2.10
C LEU A 128 11.93 6.83 1.90
N GLY A 129 12.66 6.38 2.93
CA GLY A 129 13.39 5.11 2.91
C GLY A 129 12.52 3.84 2.88
N ASN A 130 11.18 3.96 2.97
CA ASN A 130 10.26 2.83 2.88
C ASN A 130 9.13 3.04 1.85
N GLN A 131 9.40 3.86 0.83
CA GLN A 131 8.47 4.01 -0.27
C GLN A 131 8.39 2.74 -1.10
N LEU A 132 7.21 2.54 -1.69
CA LEU A 132 6.84 1.38 -2.48
C LEU A 132 7.41 1.50 -3.89
N LEU A 133 8.15 0.48 -4.34
CA LEU A 133 8.55 0.33 -5.74
C LEU A 133 7.35 0.01 -6.62
N MET A 134 7.34 0.51 -7.86
CA MET A 134 6.22 0.32 -8.79
C MET A 134 5.94 -1.17 -9.09
N GLN A 135 6.98 -2.00 -9.13
CA GLN A 135 6.87 -3.45 -9.33
C GLN A 135 6.10 -4.12 -8.18
N THR A 136 6.37 -3.69 -6.95
CA THR A 136 5.70 -4.21 -5.75
C THR A 136 4.25 -3.77 -5.74
N LEU A 137 3.96 -2.50 -6.08
CA LEU A 137 2.59 -2.03 -6.26
C LEU A 137 1.84 -2.85 -7.33
N HIS A 138 2.47 -3.11 -8.48
CA HIS A 138 1.88 -3.92 -9.55
C HIS A 138 1.50 -5.32 -9.06
N GLY A 139 2.39 -5.97 -8.31
CA GLY A 139 2.13 -7.26 -7.67
C GLY A 139 0.93 -7.20 -6.72
N ILE A 140 0.91 -6.23 -5.81
CA ILE A 140 -0.18 -6.01 -4.84
C ILE A 140 -1.52 -5.81 -5.57
N LEU A 141 -1.57 -4.92 -6.56
CA LEU A 141 -2.80 -4.60 -7.29
C LEU A 141 -3.27 -5.78 -8.15
N SER A 142 -2.35 -6.58 -8.70
CA SER A 142 -2.70 -7.74 -9.53
C SER A 142 -3.49 -8.82 -8.77
N ASN A 143 -3.41 -8.82 -7.44
CA ASN A 143 -4.13 -9.74 -6.55
C ASN A 143 -5.59 -9.33 -6.32
N SER A 144 -5.92 -8.05 -6.52
CA SER A 144 -7.27 -7.50 -6.31
C SER A 144 -7.80 -6.78 -7.56
N LYS A 145 -7.22 -7.04 -8.74
CA LYS A 145 -7.53 -6.30 -9.97
C LYS A 145 -9.02 -6.35 -10.35
N ASP A 146 -9.69 -7.48 -10.11
CA ASP A 146 -11.07 -7.74 -10.52
C ASP A 146 -12.09 -7.33 -9.45
N THR A 147 -11.64 -6.76 -8.33
CA THR A 147 -12.52 -6.38 -7.20
C THR A 147 -12.28 -4.97 -6.68
N LEU A 148 -11.13 -4.38 -6.96
CA LEU A 148 -10.72 -3.10 -6.38
C LEU A 148 -11.55 -1.95 -6.96
N GLU A 149 -12.26 -1.24 -6.10
CA GLU A 149 -13.14 -0.11 -6.45
C GLU A 149 -12.55 1.24 -6.04
N THR A 150 -11.77 1.29 -4.96
CA THR A 150 -11.14 2.51 -4.44
C THR A 150 -9.64 2.30 -4.25
N LEU A 151 -8.84 3.18 -4.83
CA LEU A 151 -7.38 3.19 -4.70
C LEU A 151 -6.90 4.58 -4.28
N ILE A 152 -6.26 4.67 -3.11
CA ILE A 152 -5.65 5.89 -2.60
C ILE A 152 -4.17 5.64 -2.34
N LEU A 153 -3.31 6.34 -3.06
CA LEU A 153 -1.85 6.24 -2.96
C LEU A 153 -1.30 7.65 -2.75
N LYS A 154 -0.91 8.05 -1.53
CA LYS A 154 -0.41 9.42 -1.26
C LYS A 154 0.98 9.46 -0.65
N TRP A 155 1.96 9.96 -1.39
CA TRP A 155 3.35 10.08 -0.96
C TRP A 155 3.91 8.73 -0.51
N VAL A 156 3.69 7.71 -1.34
CA VAL A 156 4.06 6.32 -1.04
C VAL A 156 4.88 5.65 -2.14
N ILE A 157 5.02 6.25 -3.31
CA ILE A 157 5.72 5.65 -4.45
C ILE A 157 7.15 6.19 -4.49
N ALA A 158 8.11 5.29 -4.61
CA ALA A 158 9.52 5.65 -4.69
C ALA A 158 9.85 6.26 -6.06
N MET A 159 10.61 7.37 -6.05
CA MET A 159 11.30 7.82 -7.25
C MET A 159 12.58 6.99 -7.40
N GLU A 160 12.60 5.99 -8.28
CA GLU A 160 13.85 5.32 -8.66
C GLU A 160 14.80 6.36 -9.33
N VAL A 161 16.11 6.16 -9.44
CA VAL A 161 17.00 7.17 -10.07
C VAL A 161 17.43 6.72 -11.47
N ASP A 162 17.37 5.41 -11.75
CA ASP A 162 17.77 4.77 -13.00
C ASP A 162 16.57 4.20 -13.78
N TRP A 163 15.56 5.04 -14.02
CA TRP A 163 14.35 4.64 -14.77
C TRP A 163 14.62 4.36 -16.26
N THR A 164 15.83 4.63 -16.74
CA THR A 164 16.20 4.58 -18.15
C THR A 164 16.69 3.20 -18.63
N ASP A 165 17.19 2.32 -17.76
CA ASP A 165 17.84 1.06 -18.21
C ASP A 165 17.22 -0.25 -17.68
N ASN A 166 16.43 -0.21 -16.61
CA ASN A 166 15.67 -1.38 -16.13
C ASN A 166 14.17 -1.10 -16.14
N CYS A 167 13.65 -0.63 -17.28
CA CYS A 167 12.24 -0.83 -17.60
C CYS A 167 11.98 -2.35 -17.63
N LEU A 168 11.78 -2.97 -16.46
CA LEU A 168 10.97 -4.16 -16.38
C LEU A 168 9.69 -3.77 -17.10
N CYS A 169 9.49 -4.35 -18.29
CA CYS A 169 8.33 -4.20 -19.13
C CYS A 169 7.12 -4.77 -18.38
N LEU A 170 6.73 -4.11 -17.29
CA LEU A 170 5.52 -4.39 -16.56
C LEU A 170 4.41 -4.19 -17.57
N LYS A 171 3.75 -5.29 -17.94
CA LYS A 171 2.56 -5.23 -18.77
C LYS A 171 1.58 -4.31 -18.07
N CYS A 172 0.95 -3.43 -18.85
CA CYS A 172 -0.11 -2.57 -18.34
C CYS A 172 -1.15 -3.43 -17.60
N LEU A 173 -1.45 -3.06 -16.35
CA LEU A 173 -2.44 -3.73 -15.53
C LEU A 173 -3.75 -2.93 -15.58
N THR A 174 -4.74 -3.48 -16.27
CA THR A 174 -6.09 -2.93 -16.26
C THR A 174 -6.78 -3.24 -14.93
N LEU A 175 -7.31 -2.20 -14.29
CA LEU A 175 -8.05 -2.22 -13.04
C LEU A 175 -9.51 -1.82 -13.34
N PRO A 176 -10.33 -2.77 -13.84
CA PRO A 176 -11.60 -2.48 -14.50
C PRO A 176 -12.70 -1.92 -13.60
N HIS A 177 -12.53 -1.96 -12.28
CA HIS A 177 -13.58 -1.58 -11.32
C HIS A 177 -13.24 -0.35 -10.49
N ILE A 178 -12.06 0.26 -10.67
CA ILE A 178 -11.69 1.46 -9.92
C ILE A 178 -12.58 2.61 -10.34
N LYS A 179 -13.37 3.11 -9.38
CA LYS A 179 -14.22 4.29 -9.51
C LYS A 179 -13.58 5.51 -8.86
N ASP A 180 -12.89 5.30 -7.74
CA ASP A 180 -12.25 6.37 -6.96
C ASP A 180 -10.73 6.18 -6.94
N LEU A 181 -10.02 7.08 -7.62
CA LEU A 181 -8.55 7.10 -7.66
C LEU A 181 -8.02 8.40 -7.05
N ASN A 182 -7.17 8.28 -6.03
CA ASN A 182 -6.52 9.42 -5.40
C ASN A 182 -5.01 9.23 -5.33
N ILE A 183 -4.28 10.02 -6.10
CA ILE A 183 -2.82 9.95 -6.21
C ILE A 183 -2.22 11.21 -5.59
N GLY A 184 -1.47 11.03 -4.50
CA GLY A 184 -0.59 12.03 -3.94
C GLY A 184 0.86 11.71 -4.30
N TYR A 185 1.60 12.70 -4.80
CA TYR A 185 2.97 12.52 -5.30
C TYR A 185 3.92 13.57 -4.71
N ILE A 186 5.19 13.18 -4.57
CA ILE A 186 6.28 14.12 -4.26
C ILE A 186 6.83 14.66 -5.57
N HIS A 187 7.17 13.75 -6.48
CA HIS A 187 7.61 14.05 -7.84
C HIS A 187 6.54 13.66 -8.87
N ALA A 188 6.33 14.51 -9.87
CA ALA A 188 5.34 14.28 -10.93
C ALA A 188 5.50 12.94 -11.65
N GLN A 189 6.76 12.51 -11.80
CA GLN A 189 7.16 11.27 -12.45
C GLN A 189 6.52 10.04 -11.78
N GLU A 190 6.31 10.08 -10.45
CA GLU A 190 5.62 9.02 -9.71
C GLU A 190 4.20 8.84 -10.25
N ALA A 191 3.46 9.94 -10.37
CA ALA A 191 2.09 9.92 -10.86
C ALA A 191 2.03 9.51 -12.34
N CYS A 192 2.91 10.06 -13.20
CA CYS A 192 2.99 9.67 -14.61
C CYS A 192 3.23 8.16 -14.77
N LYS A 193 4.06 7.54 -13.92
CA LYS A 193 4.30 6.10 -14.02
C LYS A 193 3.08 5.27 -13.71
N ILE A 194 2.30 5.67 -12.70
CA ILE A 194 1.06 4.99 -12.35
C ILE A 194 0.17 4.92 -13.59
N PHE A 195 -0.01 6.02 -14.31
CA PHE A 195 -0.83 6.04 -15.53
C PHE A 195 -0.18 5.37 -16.76
N GLN A 196 1.15 5.23 -16.79
CA GLN A 196 1.82 4.45 -17.83
C GLN A 196 1.72 2.94 -17.62
N THR A 197 1.52 2.49 -16.38
CA THR A 197 1.60 1.07 -15.99
C THR A 197 0.25 0.49 -15.58
N LEU A 198 -0.71 1.33 -15.22
CA LEU A 198 -2.05 0.95 -14.79
C LEU A 198 -3.08 1.63 -15.69
N ASP A 199 -4.12 0.89 -16.01
CA ASP A 199 -5.25 1.37 -16.81
C ASP A 199 -6.54 1.35 -15.97
N PHE A 200 -7.35 2.39 -16.07
CA PHE A 200 -8.48 2.66 -15.18
C PHE A 200 -9.76 2.98 -15.98
N PRO A 201 -10.33 2.01 -16.71
CA PRO A 201 -11.42 2.29 -17.65
C PRO A 201 -12.74 2.71 -16.99
N ALA A 202 -12.94 2.46 -15.69
CA ALA A 202 -14.17 2.78 -14.97
C ALA A 202 -14.05 3.98 -14.02
N ILE A 203 -12.98 4.78 -14.14
CA ILE A 203 -12.72 5.88 -13.21
C ILE A 203 -13.83 6.94 -13.28
N HIS A 204 -14.30 7.38 -12.11
CA HIS A 204 -15.31 8.43 -11.98
C HIS A 204 -14.76 9.64 -11.21
N ASN A 205 -14.00 9.37 -10.17
CA ASN A 205 -13.37 10.40 -9.34
C ASN A 205 -11.86 10.25 -9.40
N LEU A 206 -11.21 11.25 -10.00
CA LEU A 206 -9.75 11.38 -10.00
C LEU A 206 -9.33 12.56 -9.12
N THR A 207 -8.49 12.30 -8.12
CA THR A 207 -7.83 13.35 -7.33
C THR A 207 -6.33 13.24 -7.50
N LEU A 208 -5.68 14.35 -7.84
CA LEU A 208 -4.23 14.47 -7.94
C LEU A 208 -3.75 15.51 -6.92
N GLN A 209 -2.77 15.16 -6.11
CA GLN A 209 -2.28 16.01 -5.03
C GLN A 209 -0.75 16.03 -4.97
N GLY A 210 -0.15 17.15 -5.37
CA GLY A 210 1.28 17.39 -5.11
C GLY A 210 1.55 17.58 -3.61
N LEU A 211 2.77 17.32 -3.18
CA LEU A 211 3.21 17.64 -1.83
C LEU A 211 3.17 19.18 -1.60
N PRO A 212 2.48 19.70 -0.57
CA PRO A 212 2.15 21.13 -0.43
C PRO A 212 3.34 22.10 -0.47
N ASN A 213 4.55 21.63 -0.15
CA ASN A 213 5.76 22.44 -0.05
C ASN A 213 6.71 22.26 -1.24
N TYR A 214 6.43 21.36 -2.17
CA TYR A 214 7.22 21.17 -3.39
C TYR A 214 6.64 22.04 -4.50
N LYS A 215 7.31 23.16 -4.81
CA LYS A 215 6.93 24.06 -5.91
C LYS A 215 7.25 23.40 -7.25
N VAL A 216 6.42 22.47 -7.69
CA VAL A 216 6.43 22.00 -9.07
C VAL A 216 5.28 22.67 -9.81
N ASP A 217 5.54 23.10 -11.04
CA ASP A 217 4.50 23.64 -11.92
C ASP A 217 3.51 22.52 -12.25
N SER A 218 2.36 22.53 -11.55
CA SER A 218 1.30 21.53 -11.68
C SER A 218 0.69 21.49 -13.07
N SER A 219 0.85 22.54 -13.88
CA SER A 219 0.24 22.65 -15.20
C SER A 219 0.86 21.69 -16.23
N VAL A 220 2.19 21.56 -16.24
CA VAL A 220 2.93 20.67 -17.15
C VAL A 220 2.64 19.20 -16.81
N ILE A 221 2.57 18.90 -15.51
CA ILE A 221 2.28 17.56 -14.99
C ILE A 221 0.89 17.11 -15.42
N PHE A 222 -0.11 17.98 -15.27
CA PHE A 222 -1.47 17.69 -15.66
C PHE A 222 -1.56 17.36 -17.15
N ILE A 223 -0.90 18.14 -18.02
CA ILE A 223 -0.89 17.91 -19.48
C ILE A 223 -0.26 16.56 -19.82
N ASP A 224 0.86 16.19 -19.18
CA ASP A 224 1.51 14.91 -19.43
C ASP A 224 0.67 13.73 -18.92
N MET A 225 -0.02 13.89 -17.80
CA MET A 225 -0.90 12.85 -17.26
C MET A 225 -2.16 12.65 -18.09
N MET A 226 -2.75 13.72 -18.62
CA MET A 226 -3.95 13.65 -19.48
C MET A 226 -3.73 12.82 -20.74
N LYS A 227 -2.48 12.63 -21.20
CA LYS A 227 -2.17 11.75 -22.34
C LYS A 227 -2.47 10.28 -22.07
N TYR A 228 -2.55 9.89 -20.80
CA TYR A 228 -2.74 8.51 -20.37
C TYR A 228 -4.14 8.23 -19.82
N LEU A 229 -4.99 9.27 -19.73
CA LEU A 229 -6.38 9.10 -19.28
C LEU A 229 -7.29 8.89 -20.50
N PRO A 230 -8.22 7.93 -20.44
CA PRO A 230 -9.22 7.79 -21.49
C PRO A 230 -10.10 9.05 -21.53
N VAL A 231 -10.15 9.70 -22.69
CA VAL A 231 -11.07 10.81 -22.96
C VAL A 231 -12.27 10.20 -23.69
N GLU A 232 -13.36 9.97 -22.96
CA GLU A 232 -14.67 9.64 -23.55
C GLU A 232 -15.55 10.88 -23.68
#